data_AF-A0A8R7UDI8-F1
#
_entry.id   AF-A0A8R7UDI8-F1
#
_cell.length_a   1.000
_cell.length_b   1.000
_cell.length_c   1.000
_cell.angle_alpha   90.00
_cell.angle_beta   90.00
_cell.angle_gamma   90.00
#
_symmetry.space_group_name_H-M   'P 1'
#
loop_
_entity.id
_entity.type
_entity.pdbx_description
1 polymer ?
#
loop_
_entity_poly.entity_id
_entity_poly.type
_entity_poly.pdbx_seq_one_letter_code
_entity_poly.pdbx_strand_id
1 'polypeptide(L)'
;MVAVKKLSNTFAVPENKFHEEVRNLIKAKHKNIVRFLGYCADMQGKMEEYEGNLVMADQRNWLLCFEYVCSGSLDKHISGRL
;
A
#
# COMPACT_ATOMS: atom_id res chain seq x y z
N MET A 1 -12.57 -5.42 -10.87
CA MET A 1 -11.12 -5.61 -10.61
C MET A 1 -10.68 -4.63 -9.52
N VAL A 2 -9.61 -4.95 -8.80
CA VAL A 2 -9.07 -4.16 -7.67
C VAL A 2 -7.61 -3.86 -7.93
N ALA A 3 -7.18 -2.63 -7.69
CA ALA A 3 -5.77 -2.26 -7.66
C ALA A 3 -5.26 -2.39 -6.21
N VAL A 4 -4.20 -3.19 -6.01
CA VAL A 4 -3.62 -3.43 -4.68
C VAL A 4 -2.24 -2.77 -4.61
N LYS A 5 -2.06 -1.85 -3.66
CA LYS A 5 -0.77 -1.24 -3.35
C LYS A 5 -0.20 -1.89 -2.10
N LYS A 6 0.83 -2.72 -2.26
CA LYS A 6 1.62 -3.25 -1.14
C LYS A 6 2.64 -2.22 -0.69
N LEU A 7 2.66 -1.91 0.60
CA LEU A 7 3.68 -1.03 1.18
C LEU A 7 4.96 -1.85 1.44
N SER A 8 6.09 -1.32 0.99
CA SER A 8 7.43 -1.86 1.26
C SER A 8 8.14 -1.04 2.32
N ASN A 9 9.19 -1.61 2.92
CA ASN A 9 10.02 -0.95 3.94
C ASN A 9 9.22 -0.38 5.13
N THR A 10 8.26 -1.16 5.63
CA THR A 10 7.33 -0.77 6.70
C THR A 10 7.93 -0.86 8.10
N PHE A 11 9.15 -1.38 8.25
CA PHE A 11 9.84 -1.52 9.55
C PHE A 11 10.05 -0.17 10.26
N ALA A 12 10.42 0.86 9.50
CA ALA A 12 10.63 2.21 10.03
C ALA A 12 9.33 2.99 10.22
N VAL A 13 8.19 2.44 9.80
CA VAL A 13 6.89 3.12 9.86
C VAL A 13 6.14 2.65 11.10
N PRO A 14 5.81 3.56 12.03
CA PRO A 14 4.94 3.24 13.16
C PRO A 14 3.55 2.80 12.69
N GLU A 15 2.97 1.78 13.31
CA GLU A 15 1.66 1.24 12.90
C GLU A 15 0.54 2.29 12.96
N ASN A 16 0.58 3.21 13.94
CA ASN A 16 -0.39 4.30 14.03
C ASN A 16 -0.38 5.20 12.78
N LYS A 17 0.77 5.35 12.09
CA LYS A 17 0.86 6.12 10.83
C LYS A 17 0.14 5.43 9.69
N PHE A 18 0.20 4.09 9.63
CA PHE A 18 -0.59 3.33 8.69
C PHE A 18 -2.09 3.51 8.93
N HIS A 19 -2.53 3.39 10.19
CA HIS A 19 -3.94 3.58 10.55
C HIS A 19 -4.44 5.02 10.35
N GLU A 20 -3.58 6.03 10.53
CA GLU A 20 -3.89 7.42 10.19
C GLU A 20 -4.17 7.58 8.69
N GLU A 21 -3.32 7.01 7.84
CA GLU A 21 -3.50 7.04 6.39
C GLU A 21 -4.79 6.32 5.97
N VAL A 22 -5.04 5.12 6.50
CA VAL A 22 -6.30 4.38 6.24
C VAL A 22 -7.52 5.22 6.64
N ARG A 23 -7.50 5.88 7.80
CA ARG A 23 -8.59 6.77 8.24
C ARG A 23 -8.81 7.94 7.28
N ASN A 24 -7.75 8.50 6.70
CA ASN A 24 -7.86 9.57 5.71
C ASN A 24 -8.45 9.05 4.39
N LEU A 25 -7.97 7.90 3.91
CA LEU A 25 -8.45 7.26 2.68
C LEU A 25 -9.93 6.88 2.75
N ILE A 26 -10.42 6.41 3.90
CA ILE A 26 -11.84 6.11 4.11
C ILE A 26 -12.72 7.36 3.96
N LYS A 27 -12.22 8.53 4.38
CA LYS A 27 -12.94 9.81 4.30
C LYS A 27 -12.86 10.46 2.92
N ALA A 28 -11.81 10.16 2.15
CA ALA A 28 -11.59 10.71 0.82
C ALA A 28 -12.56 10.12 -0.21
N LYS A 29 -13.80 10.65 -0.24
CA LYS A 29 -14.84 10.23 -1.18
C LYS A 29 -15.23 11.39 -2.09
N HIS A 30 -14.81 11.31 -3.36
CA HIS A 30 -15.15 12.30 -4.37
C HIS A 30 -15.07 11.67 -5.77
N LYS A 31 -15.85 12.18 -6.73
CA LYS A 31 -15.91 11.65 -8.11
C LYS A 31 -14.58 11.68 -8.88
N ASN A 32 -13.63 12.50 -8.43
CA ASN A 32 -12.30 12.66 -9.05
C ASN A 32 -11.17 12.00 -8.22
N ILE A 33 -11.50 11.28 -7.14
CA ILE A 33 -10.53 10.54 -6.33
C ILE A 33 -10.78 9.06 -6.58
N VAL A 34 -9.72 8.31 -6.91
CA VAL A 34 -9.82 6.85 -7.07
C VAL A 34 -10.34 6.24 -5.77
N ARG A 35 -11.47 5.55 -5.83
CA ARG A 35 -12.17 5.08 -4.64
C ARG A 35 -11.34 4.05 -3.89
N PHE A 36 -11.13 4.31 -2.61
CA PHE A 36 -10.60 3.35 -1.66
C PHE A 36 -11.67 2.29 -1.33
N LEU A 37 -11.28 1.01 -1.37
CA LEU A 37 -12.16 -0.13 -1.13
C LEU A 37 -11.92 -0.80 0.22
N GLY A 38 -10.69 -0.74 0.73
CA GLY A 38 -10.31 -1.37 1.99
C GLY A 38 -8.81 -1.58 2.12
N TYR A 39 -8.39 -2.26 3.17
CA TYR A 39 -6.99 -2.53 3.47
C TYR A 39 -6.80 -3.92 4.07
N CYS A 40 -5.56 -4.39 4.04
CA CYS A 40 -5.08 -5.49 4.87
C CYS A 40 -4.00 -4.96 5.80
N ALA A 41 -4.11 -5.24 7.09
CA ALA A 41 -3.12 -4.92 8.11
C ALA A 41 -2.73 -6.21 8.81
N ASP A 42 -1.88 -6.99 8.15
CA ASP A 42 -1.47 -8.29 8.64
C ASP A 42 0.01 -8.25 9.05
N MET A 43 0.35 -8.97 10.11
CA MET A 43 1.69 -9.07 10.67
C MET A 43 1.92 -10.53 11.04
N GLN A 44 2.83 -11.17 10.31
CA GLN A 44 3.14 -12.59 10.48
C GLN A 44 4.61 -12.76 10.80
N GLY A 45 4.92 -13.65 11.74
CA GLY A 45 6.30 -14.09 11.95
C GLY A 45 6.75 -14.96 10.80
N LYS A 46 7.94 -14.68 10.24
CA LYS A 46 8.57 -15.47 9.18
C LYS A 46 10.00 -15.78 9.57
N MET A 47 10.42 -17.03 9.39
CA MET A 47 11.82 -17.41 9.52
C MET A 47 12.63 -16.73 8.42
N GLU A 48 13.61 -15.92 8.80
CA GLU A 48 14.53 -15.21 7.92
C GLU A 48 15.97 -15.43 8.41
N GLU A 49 16.93 -15.39 7.49
CA GLU A 49 18.34 -15.45 7.85
C GLU A 49 18.86 -14.06 8.20
N TYR A 50 19.52 -13.95 9.37
CA TYR A 50 20.19 -12.74 9.82
C TYR A 50 21.54 -13.12 10.42
N GLU A 51 22.62 -12.58 9.83
CA GLU A 51 24.00 -12.85 10.25
C GLU A 51 24.32 -14.36 10.38
N GLY A 52 23.83 -15.17 9.43
CA GLY A 52 24.05 -16.62 9.39
C GLY A 52 23.21 -17.43 10.37
N ASN A 53 22.27 -16.79 11.09
CA ASN A 53 21.34 -17.45 12.00
C ASN A 53 19.90 -17.33 11.49
N LEU A 54 19.08 -18.37 11.69
CA LEU A 54 17.65 -18.30 11.44
C LEU A 54 16.96 -17.59 12.61
N VAL A 55 16.28 -16.49 12.32
CA VAL A 55 15.52 -15.70 13.28
C VAL A 55 14.07 -15.60 12.83
N MET A 56 13.14 -15.53 13.80
CA MET A 56 11.75 -15.17 13.50
C MET A 56 11.66 -13.65 13.35
N ALA A 57 11.52 -13.17 12.12
CA ALA A 57 11.34 -11.76 11.81
C ALA A 57 9.86 -11.45 11.59
N ASP A 58 9.43 -10.28 12.04
CA ASP A 58 8.08 -9.81 11.78
C ASP A 58 7.95 -9.32 10.33
N GLN A 59 7.08 -9.96 9.57
CA GLN A 59 6.71 -9.54 8.23
C GLN A 59 5.36 -8.82 8.25
N ARG A 60 5.39 -7.51 7.99
CA ARG A 60 4.17 -6.70 7.84
C ARG A 60 3.65 -6.73 6.41
N ASN A 61 2.45 -7.24 6.22
CA ASN A 61 1.70 -7.22 4.96
C ASN A 61 0.64 -6.12 5.01
N TRP A 62 1.09 -4.88 4.79
CA TRP A 62 0.19 -3.73 4.67
C TRP A 62 -0.20 -3.49 3.21
N LEU A 63 -1.49 -3.69 2.91
CA LEU A 63 -2.06 -3.55 1.58
C LEU A 63 -3.14 -2.47 1.59
N LEU A 64 -3.15 -1.63 0.57
CA LEU A 64 -4.22 -0.68 0.29
C LEU A 64 -4.94 -1.10 -1.00
N CYS A 65 -6.25 -1.26 -0.93
CA CYS A 65 -7.08 -1.73 -2.03
C CYS A 65 -7.92 -0.58 -2.58
N PHE A 66 -7.82 -0.35 -3.88
CA PHE A 66 -8.55 0.70 -4.60
C PHE A 66 -9.35 0.09 -5.75
N GLU A 67 -10.36 0.82 -6.22
CA GLU A 67 -10.95 0.48 -7.50
C GLU A 67 -9.89 0.57 -8.60
N TYR A 68 -9.96 -0.37 -9.54
CA TYR A 68 -9.08 -0.35 -10.70
C TYR A 68 -9.64 0.61 -11.76
N VAL A 69 -8.80 1.52 -12.26
CA VAL A 69 -9.15 2.48 -13.31
C VAL A 69 -8.45 2.10 -14.62
N CYS A 70 -9.23 1.81 -15.65
CA CYS A 70 -8.76 1.09 -16.84
C CYS A 70 -8.05 1.98 -17.88
N SER A 71 -8.12 3.30 -17.76
CA SER A 71 -7.61 4.23 -18.78
C SER A 71 -6.13 4.58 -18.62
N GLY A 72 -5.43 4.01 -17.63
CA GLY A 72 -4.06 4.39 -17.33
C GLY A 72 -3.94 5.78 -16.70
N SER A 73 -2.70 6.17 -16.43
CA SER A 73 -2.36 7.43 -15.74
C SER A 73 -2.09 8.57 -16.74
N LEU A 74 -2.16 9.81 -16.25
CA LEU A 74 -2.08 11.01 -17.08
C LEU A 74 -0.71 11.12 -17.80
N ASP A 75 0.38 10.65 -17.20
CA ASP A 75 1.72 10.63 -17.81
C ASP A 75 1.75 9.88 -19.15
N LYS A 76 0.88 8.90 -19.36
CA LYS A 76 0.77 8.16 -20.62
C LYS A 76 0.07 8.95 -21.74
N HIS A 77 -0.60 10.04 -21.38
CA HIS A 77 -1.40 10.86 -22.29
C HIS A 77 -0.75 12.23 -22.56
N ILE A 78 0.31 12.57 -21.83
CA ILE A 78 1.08 13.79 -22.02
C ILE A 78 2.39 13.42 -22.70
N SER A 79 2.49 13.68 -24.00
CA SER A 79 3.76 13.62 -24.74
C SER A 79 4.28 15.03 -24.96
N GLY A 80 5.01 15.58 -23.98
CA GLY A 80 5.71 16.84 -24.17
C GLY A 80 6.82 16.68 -25.21
N ARG A 81 6.82 17.49 -26.27
CA ARG A 81 8.05 17.77 -27.04
C ARG A 81 8.76 18.91 -26.30
N LEU A 82 9.97 18.61 -25.81
CA LEU A 82 10.97 19.65 -25.54
C LEU A 82 11.56 20.12 -26.87
#